data_AF-M3U0M2-F1
#
_entry.id   AF-M3U0M2-F1
#
_cell.length_a   1.000
_cell.length_b   1.000
_cell.length_c   1.000
_cell.angle_alpha   90.00
_cell.angle_beta   90.00
_cell.angle_gamma   90.00
#
_symmetry.space_group_name_H-M   'P 1'
#
loop_
_entity.id
_entity.type
_entity.pdbx_description
1 polymer ?
#
loop_
_entity_poly.entity_id
_entity_poly.type
_entity_poly.pdbx_seq_one_letter_code
_entity_poly.pdbx_strand_id
1 'polypeptide(L)'
;MWFGEGNCLPYDVSTIQTCRSFIDDSDNLTAELGLKTNPFKINLNKSKVGSETVIYKIDIPELPVERRKLQLTHCSRYTDPSRPYTYGVWIELIHEKEAKVAIELDKKYYVDDVNLAQAQRETIGTELAFVLTQSCLDSVDSKDDPQCMYRNGGLSKYILSPRITSVIYPKTPYYLFIHSKYASKTIPSFTLYISDISHACSTNSFDLELNVIGTGDGYQGVFELANAMASRSICTPSLNKGFWFKIEGTEQTLDISTCDSGAFDVTLDLIEVKLSDYGLNNTSTDLSSIDCNSAPAKCLATRTSGCGEDSRLARLIQRIDSKHLYFLFLQINEEYAASINLTIKSICPGDCGKRGICSTSSGQCECITGYNLVDGICTLCGNGKLDKDEDCDPTIEGNNDTQCTDFQHVVMDKLMNLKNVMEDMDVIIVYV
;
A
#
# COMPACT_ATOMS: atom_id res chain seq x y z
N MET A 1 -13.74 17.14 -27.82
CA MET A 1 -13.15 16.61 -26.57
C MET A 1 -13.12 15.11 -26.65
N TRP A 2 -12.20 14.44 -25.96
CA TRP A 2 -12.18 12.99 -25.87
C TRP A 2 -13.21 12.53 -24.83
N PHE A 3 -14.06 11.57 -25.20
CA PHE A 3 -15.12 10.99 -24.36
C PHE A 3 -14.89 9.47 -24.22
N GLY A 4 -13.64 9.08 -23.97
CA GLY A 4 -13.21 7.69 -23.97
C GLY A 4 -12.75 7.17 -25.34
N GLU A 5 -12.18 5.96 -25.34
CA GLU A 5 -11.39 5.41 -26.45
C GLU A 5 -12.14 5.44 -27.79
N GLY A 6 -11.48 6.04 -28.80
CA GLY A 6 -12.05 6.22 -30.14
C GLY A 6 -13.13 7.29 -30.29
N ASN A 7 -13.62 7.92 -29.21
CA ASN A 7 -14.77 8.83 -29.26
C ASN A 7 -14.37 10.29 -29.02
N CYS A 8 -14.37 11.07 -30.10
CA CYS A 8 -14.17 12.51 -30.06
C CYS A 8 -15.46 13.22 -30.48
N LEU A 9 -16.07 13.98 -29.56
CA LEU A 9 -17.32 14.70 -29.82
C LEU A 9 -17.14 16.22 -29.62
N PRO A 10 -17.92 17.06 -30.32
CA PRO A 10 -18.02 18.47 -29.99
C PRO A 10 -18.64 18.65 -28.60
N TYR A 11 -18.33 19.79 -27.98
CA TYR A 11 -18.85 20.17 -26.67
C TYR A 11 -18.98 21.69 -26.62
N ASP A 12 -19.88 22.17 -25.77
CA ASP A 12 -20.12 23.59 -25.57
C ASP A 12 -19.55 24.04 -24.23
N VAL A 13 -18.53 24.91 -24.28
CA VAL A 13 -17.86 25.45 -23.09
C VAL A 13 -18.82 26.21 -22.18
N SER A 14 -19.86 26.84 -22.75
CA SER A 14 -20.84 27.61 -21.97
C SER A 14 -21.71 26.73 -21.06
N THR A 15 -21.75 25.42 -21.31
CA THR A 15 -22.51 24.45 -20.52
C THR A 15 -21.70 23.79 -19.42
N ILE A 16 -20.40 24.06 -19.36
CA ILE A 16 -19.48 23.49 -18.37
C ILE A 16 -19.75 24.10 -17.01
N GLN A 17 -19.86 23.23 -16.02
CA GLN A 17 -20.09 23.61 -14.64
C GLN A 17 -18.78 23.61 -13.87
N THR A 18 -18.58 24.64 -13.07
CA THR A 18 -17.44 24.75 -12.16
C THR A 18 -17.79 24.13 -10.81
N CYS A 19 -16.77 23.81 -10.00
CA CYS A 19 -16.99 23.31 -8.64
C CYS A 19 -17.96 24.22 -7.86
N ARG A 20 -17.74 25.55 -7.89
CA ARG A 20 -18.57 26.48 -7.12
C ARG A 20 -20.01 26.46 -7.59
N SER A 21 -20.21 26.57 -8.90
CA SER A 21 -21.56 26.55 -9.48
C SER A 21 -22.30 25.22 -9.25
N PHE A 22 -21.59 24.11 -9.04
CA PHE A 22 -22.20 22.84 -8.61
C PHE A 22 -22.59 22.87 -7.14
N ILE A 23 -21.68 23.28 -6.26
CA ILE A 23 -21.94 23.32 -4.81
C ILE A 23 -23.05 24.32 -4.46
N ASP A 24 -23.08 25.48 -5.11
CA ASP A 24 -24.10 26.51 -4.88
C ASP A 24 -25.50 26.05 -5.31
N ASP A 25 -25.59 25.25 -6.39
CA ASP A 25 -26.87 24.71 -6.89
C ASP A 25 -27.28 23.39 -6.22
N SER A 26 -26.40 22.80 -5.39
CA SER A 26 -26.61 21.47 -4.82
C SER A 26 -27.86 21.37 -3.93
N ASP A 27 -28.27 22.46 -3.28
CA ASP A 27 -29.49 22.49 -2.46
C ASP A 27 -30.76 22.41 -3.32
N ASN A 28 -30.78 23.09 -4.47
CA ASN A 28 -31.88 22.97 -5.45
C ASN A 28 -31.92 21.55 -6.03
N LEU A 29 -30.76 21.03 -6.42
CA LEU A 29 -30.63 19.67 -6.94
C LEU A 29 -31.12 18.62 -5.93
N THR A 30 -30.82 18.80 -4.65
CA THR A 30 -31.29 17.94 -3.57
C THR A 30 -32.83 17.95 -3.47
N ALA A 31 -33.44 19.13 -3.55
CA ALA A 31 -34.89 19.28 -3.52
C ALA A 31 -35.57 18.65 -4.76
N GLU A 32 -35.00 18.84 -5.95
CA GLU A 32 -35.46 18.22 -7.20
C GLU A 32 -35.43 16.69 -7.14
N LEU A 33 -34.40 16.13 -6.50
CA LEU A 33 -34.25 14.70 -6.28
C LEU A 33 -35.15 14.14 -5.17
N GLY A 34 -35.90 15.00 -4.46
CA GLY A 34 -36.77 14.59 -3.34
C GLY A 34 -36.01 14.08 -2.12
N LEU A 35 -34.73 14.45 -1.97
CA LEU A 35 -33.89 14.01 -0.86
C LEU A 35 -34.09 14.89 0.37
N LYS A 36 -34.08 14.28 1.56
CA LYS A 36 -34.24 15.00 2.84
C LYS A 36 -32.97 15.75 3.26
N THR A 37 -31.81 15.27 2.83
CA THR A 37 -30.49 15.77 3.22
C THR A 37 -29.64 15.93 1.98
N ASN A 38 -28.92 17.04 1.86
CA ASN A 38 -28.02 17.30 0.74
C ASN A 38 -26.82 16.36 0.80
N PRO A 39 -26.69 15.38 -0.11
CA PRO A 39 -25.61 14.40 -0.07
C PRO A 39 -24.28 14.98 -0.62
N PHE A 40 -24.32 16.19 -1.19
CA PHE A 40 -23.18 16.92 -1.73
C PHE A 40 -22.57 17.91 -0.74
N LYS A 41 -23.16 18.08 0.46
CA LYS A 41 -22.62 18.87 1.57
C LYS A 41 -22.56 18.00 2.82
N ILE A 42 -21.41 17.38 3.06
CA ILE A 42 -21.25 16.38 4.13
C ILE A 42 -20.64 17.03 5.36
N ASN A 43 -21.36 16.97 6.48
CA ASN A 43 -20.87 17.44 7.76
C ASN A 43 -20.21 16.29 8.55
N LEU A 44 -18.90 16.42 8.81
CA LEU A 44 -18.04 15.45 9.49
C LEU A 44 -17.94 15.70 11.02
N ASN A 45 -19.03 16.11 11.67
CA ASN A 45 -19.04 16.44 13.11
C ASN A 45 -19.60 15.34 14.03
N LYS A 46 -19.80 14.10 13.57
CA LYS A 46 -20.18 13.01 14.48
C LYS A 46 -19.07 12.80 15.52
N SER A 47 -19.45 12.91 16.79
CA SER A 47 -18.56 12.61 17.91
C SER A 47 -18.31 11.11 18.01
N LYS A 48 -17.04 10.74 18.21
CA LYS A 48 -16.64 9.37 18.52
C LYS A 48 -17.22 8.96 19.89
N VAL A 49 -17.90 7.81 19.93
CA VAL A 49 -18.42 7.23 21.18
C VAL A 49 -17.55 6.01 21.51
N GLY A 50 -16.69 6.14 22.52
CA GLY A 50 -15.74 5.07 22.88
C GLY A 50 -14.62 4.90 21.86
N SER A 51 -14.26 3.65 21.55
CA SER A 51 -13.21 3.28 20.60
C SER A 51 -13.72 3.01 19.17
N GLU A 52 -15.03 3.07 18.94
CA GLU A 52 -15.63 2.71 17.66
C GLU A 52 -15.26 3.69 16.53
N THR A 53 -14.99 3.16 15.35
CA THR A 53 -14.77 3.94 14.13
C THR A 53 -16.09 4.61 13.72
N VAL A 54 -16.07 5.93 13.59
CA VAL A 54 -17.15 6.74 13.04
C VAL A 54 -17.18 6.57 11.52
N ILE A 55 -18.24 5.96 11.03
CA ILE A 55 -18.47 5.76 9.60
C ILE A 55 -19.65 6.63 9.13
N TYR A 56 -19.41 7.39 8.07
CA TYR A 56 -20.44 8.05 7.27
C TYR A 56 -20.65 7.22 6.01
N LYS A 57 -21.89 6.75 5.82
CA LYS A 57 -22.34 6.12 4.58
C LYS A 57 -23.29 7.10 3.89
N ILE A 58 -22.92 7.55 2.71
CA ILE A 58 -23.69 8.52 1.92
C ILE A 58 -24.01 7.90 0.57
N ASP A 59 -25.30 7.77 0.27
CA ASP A 59 -25.75 7.31 -1.03
C ASP A 59 -25.89 8.52 -1.97
N ILE A 60 -25.11 8.54 -3.04
CA ILE A 60 -25.13 9.57 -4.08
C ILE A 60 -25.96 9.02 -5.25
N PRO A 61 -27.11 9.65 -5.57
CA PRO A 61 -27.94 9.18 -6.66
C PRO A 61 -27.35 9.52 -8.02
N GLU A 62 -27.79 8.79 -9.05
CA GLU A 62 -27.55 9.19 -10.43
C GLU A 62 -28.31 10.50 -10.72
N LEU A 63 -27.62 11.47 -11.32
CA LEU A 63 -28.24 12.76 -11.63
C LEU A 63 -29.28 12.64 -12.77
N PRO A 64 -30.33 13.48 -12.80
CA PRO A 64 -31.22 13.59 -13.95
C PRO A 64 -30.44 13.97 -15.21
N VAL A 65 -30.89 13.51 -16.39
CA VAL A 65 -30.16 13.71 -17.67
C VAL A 65 -29.81 15.19 -17.91
N GLU A 66 -30.73 16.10 -17.62
CA GLU A 66 -30.54 17.55 -17.78
C GLU A 66 -29.46 18.15 -16.87
N ARG A 67 -29.15 17.47 -15.77
CA ARG A 67 -28.17 17.87 -14.76
C ARG A 67 -26.80 17.19 -14.96
N ARG A 68 -26.68 16.22 -15.88
CA ARG A 68 -25.41 15.51 -16.19
C ARG A 68 -24.48 16.37 -17.05
N LYS A 69 -23.99 17.46 -16.49
CA LYS A 69 -23.07 18.39 -17.17
C LYS A 69 -21.62 18.00 -16.96
N LEU A 70 -20.78 18.38 -17.93
CA LEU A 70 -19.32 18.32 -17.77
C LEU A 70 -18.89 19.29 -16.68
N GLN A 71 -18.00 18.83 -15.82
CA GLN A 71 -17.45 19.56 -14.69
C GLN A 71 -15.98 19.85 -14.95
N LEU A 72 -15.51 21.04 -14.56
CA LEU A 72 -14.11 21.45 -14.65
C LEU A 72 -13.26 20.82 -13.54
N THR A 73 -12.09 20.24 -13.88
CA THR A 73 -11.03 19.87 -12.93
C THR A 73 -9.63 19.93 -13.54
N HIS A 74 -8.77 20.81 -13.02
CA HIS A 74 -7.34 20.82 -13.36
C HIS A 74 -6.50 19.84 -12.54
N CYS A 75 -7.12 19.19 -11.55
CA CYS A 75 -6.42 18.31 -10.62
C CYS A 75 -6.52 16.84 -11.02
N SER A 76 -7.33 16.43 -11.99
CA SER A 76 -7.36 15.03 -12.39
C SER A 76 -6.22 14.67 -13.35
N ARG A 77 -5.73 13.43 -13.26
CA ARG A 77 -4.86 12.84 -14.31
C ARG A 77 -5.68 12.15 -15.40
N TYR A 78 -6.99 12.01 -15.21
CA TYR A 78 -7.90 11.36 -16.16
C TYR A 78 -8.72 12.39 -16.93
N THR A 79 -8.14 13.56 -17.17
CA THR A 79 -8.66 14.60 -18.04
C THR A 79 -7.51 15.12 -18.90
N ASP A 80 -7.84 15.60 -20.10
CA ASP A 80 -6.86 16.27 -20.96
C ASP A 80 -6.51 17.64 -20.33
N PRO A 81 -5.24 17.97 -20.06
CA PRO A 81 -4.88 19.26 -19.46
C PRO A 81 -5.34 20.48 -20.28
N SER A 82 -5.43 20.33 -21.61
CA SER A 82 -5.93 21.39 -22.51
C SER A 82 -7.46 21.51 -22.51
N ARG A 83 -8.15 20.45 -22.06
CA ARG A 83 -9.62 20.36 -21.97
C ARG A 83 -10.00 19.63 -20.67
N PRO A 84 -9.80 20.28 -19.52
CA PRO A 84 -9.82 19.65 -18.21
C PRO A 84 -11.25 19.41 -17.71
N TYR A 85 -12.06 18.72 -18.51
CA TYR A 85 -13.49 18.54 -18.27
C TYR A 85 -13.86 17.06 -18.27
N THR A 86 -14.74 16.67 -17.34
CA THR A 86 -15.28 15.30 -17.28
C THR A 86 -16.63 15.27 -16.58
N TYR A 87 -17.38 14.19 -16.72
CA TYR A 87 -18.58 14.00 -15.90
C TYR A 87 -18.17 13.68 -14.48
N GLY A 88 -18.85 14.28 -13.51
CA GLY A 88 -18.54 14.11 -12.10
C GLY A 88 -19.54 14.81 -11.20
N VAL A 89 -19.37 14.62 -9.90
CA VAL A 89 -20.10 15.32 -8.85
C VAL A 89 -19.11 15.89 -7.85
N TRP A 90 -19.39 17.11 -7.38
CA TRP A 90 -18.61 17.76 -6.32
C TRP A 90 -19.29 17.57 -4.99
N ILE A 91 -18.49 17.34 -3.95
CA ILE A 91 -18.94 17.16 -2.58
C ILE A 91 -18.11 18.07 -1.69
N GLU A 92 -18.79 18.96 -0.97
CA GLU A 92 -18.17 19.81 0.05
C GLU A 92 -18.11 19.06 1.38
N LEU A 93 -16.92 19.00 1.97
CA LEU A 93 -16.68 18.40 3.28
C LEU A 93 -16.62 19.52 4.34
N ILE A 94 -17.59 19.55 5.23
CA ILE A 94 -17.75 20.52 6.30
C ILE A 94 -17.29 19.89 7.61
N HIS A 95 -16.47 20.58 8.38
CA HIS A 95 -15.93 20.06 9.64
C HIS A 95 -15.64 21.18 10.63
N GLU A 96 -15.94 20.95 11.90
CA GLU A 96 -15.70 21.89 13.00
C GLU A 96 -14.38 21.61 13.75
N LYS A 97 -13.82 20.41 13.55
CA LYS A 97 -12.60 19.94 14.21
C LYS A 97 -11.66 19.30 13.20
N GLU A 98 -10.41 19.12 13.60
CA GLU A 98 -9.47 18.33 12.82
C GLU A 98 -9.96 16.89 12.75
N ALA A 99 -9.98 16.32 11.55
CA ALA A 99 -10.39 14.95 11.32
C ALA A 99 -9.40 14.28 10.35
N LYS A 100 -8.85 13.14 10.75
CA LYS A 100 -8.12 12.23 9.86
C LYS A 100 -9.13 11.24 9.29
N VAL A 101 -9.28 11.20 7.97
CA VAL A 101 -10.32 10.40 7.32
C VAL A 101 -9.78 9.52 6.19
N ALA A 102 -10.40 8.36 6.01
CA ALA A 102 -10.37 7.58 4.79
C ALA A 102 -11.67 7.77 4.02
N ILE A 103 -11.57 7.99 2.72
CA ILE A 103 -12.69 8.16 1.79
C ILE A 103 -12.62 7.03 0.77
N GLU A 104 -13.68 6.24 0.65
CA GLU A 104 -13.76 5.01 -0.13
C GLU A 104 -15.08 4.92 -0.90
N LEU A 105 -15.06 4.23 -2.05
CA LEU A 105 -16.25 3.88 -2.82
C LEU A 105 -16.53 2.38 -2.75
N ASP A 106 -17.82 2.05 -2.81
CA ASP A 106 -18.36 0.68 -2.92
C ASP A 106 -18.13 -0.18 -1.66
N LYS A 107 -16.88 -0.50 -1.33
CA LYS A 107 -16.51 -1.20 -0.10
C LYS A 107 -15.07 -0.90 0.32
N LYS A 108 -14.71 -1.35 1.53
CA LYS A 108 -13.33 -1.44 1.98
C LYS A 108 -12.67 -2.67 1.37
N TYR A 109 -11.56 -2.47 0.65
CA TYR A 109 -10.77 -3.55 0.06
C TYR A 109 -9.57 -3.89 0.94
N TYR A 110 -9.38 -5.18 1.20
CA TYR A 110 -8.25 -5.75 1.92
C TYR A 110 -7.25 -6.38 0.93
N VAL A 111 -6.10 -6.84 1.42
CA VAL A 111 -5.12 -7.52 0.57
C VAL A 111 -5.67 -8.77 -0.07
N ASP A 112 -6.45 -9.54 0.68
CA ASP A 112 -7.04 -10.75 0.12
C ASP A 112 -7.93 -10.43 -1.09
N ASP A 113 -8.63 -9.29 -1.07
CA ASP A 113 -9.37 -8.83 -2.24
C ASP A 113 -8.41 -8.54 -3.42
N VAL A 114 -7.26 -7.89 -3.15
CA VAL A 114 -6.25 -7.56 -4.17
C VAL A 114 -5.62 -8.82 -4.76
N ASN A 115 -5.18 -9.73 -3.89
CA ASN A 115 -4.53 -10.98 -4.27
C ASN A 115 -5.49 -11.89 -5.01
N LEU A 116 -6.73 -12.00 -4.53
CA LEU A 116 -7.77 -12.78 -5.20
C LEU A 116 -8.08 -12.22 -6.59
N ALA A 117 -8.29 -10.90 -6.69
CA ALA A 117 -8.53 -10.24 -7.97
C ALA A 117 -7.34 -10.38 -8.93
N GLN A 118 -6.11 -10.33 -8.42
CA GLN A 118 -4.89 -10.59 -9.19
C GLN A 118 -4.80 -12.03 -9.69
N ALA A 119 -5.04 -13.02 -8.82
CA ALA A 119 -4.99 -14.43 -9.16
C ALA A 119 -6.06 -14.81 -10.19
N GLN A 120 -7.27 -14.25 -10.04
CA GLN A 120 -8.38 -14.46 -10.97
C GLN A 120 -8.26 -13.61 -12.24
N ARG A 121 -7.38 -12.59 -12.22
CA ARG A 121 -7.27 -11.55 -13.25
C ARG A 121 -8.60 -10.86 -13.53
N GLU A 122 -9.44 -10.76 -12.51
CA GLU A 122 -10.78 -10.19 -12.60
C GLU A 122 -10.74 -8.73 -12.16
N THR A 123 -11.30 -7.86 -12.99
CA THR A 123 -11.42 -6.44 -12.68
C THR A 123 -12.72 -6.17 -11.94
N ILE A 124 -12.63 -5.69 -10.70
CA ILE A 124 -13.74 -5.41 -9.81
C ILE A 124 -13.77 -3.94 -9.35
N GLY A 125 -14.92 -3.52 -8.84
CA GLY A 125 -15.14 -2.17 -8.31
C GLY A 125 -15.58 -1.16 -9.37
N THR A 126 -15.33 0.12 -9.11
CA THR A 126 -15.80 1.22 -9.95
C THR A 126 -14.68 1.90 -10.72
N GLU A 127 -14.89 2.23 -11.99
CA GLU A 127 -13.92 2.96 -12.82
C GLU A 127 -13.87 4.47 -12.54
N LEU A 128 -14.51 4.93 -11.47
CA LEU A 128 -14.48 6.31 -11.05
C LEU A 128 -13.10 6.70 -10.48
N ALA A 129 -12.86 7.99 -10.38
CA ALA A 129 -11.66 8.54 -9.80
C ALA A 129 -11.99 9.66 -8.81
N PHE A 130 -11.06 9.89 -7.89
CA PHE A 130 -11.13 10.94 -6.89
C PHE A 130 -10.13 12.05 -7.15
N VAL A 131 -10.56 13.25 -6.83
CA VAL A 131 -9.71 14.41 -6.59
C VAL A 131 -10.18 15.08 -5.30
N LEU A 132 -9.26 15.45 -4.41
CA LEU A 132 -9.55 16.32 -3.27
C LEU A 132 -8.82 17.66 -3.47
N THR A 133 -9.54 18.76 -3.34
CA THR A 133 -8.99 20.12 -3.45
C THR A 133 -9.34 20.97 -2.23
N GLN A 134 -8.54 22.02 -1.99
CA GLN A 134 -8.82 23.05 -0.97
C GLN A 134 -9.41 24.34 -1.57
N SER A 135 -9.38 24.46 -2.89
CA SER A 135 -10.04 25.54 -3.61
C SER A 135 -11.05 24.98 -4.59
N CYS A 136 -12.15 25.71 -4.76
CA CYS A 136 -13.26 25.36 -5.61
C CYS A 136 -13.43 26.50 -6.61
N LEU A 137 -13.13 26.20 -7.86
CA LEU A 137 -13.07 27.19 -8.93
C LEU A 137 -14.45 27.76 -9.22
N ASP A 138 -14.49 29.08 -9.43
CA ASP A 138 -15.74 29.81 -9.65
C ASP A 138 -16.05 29.99 -11.15
N SER A 139 -15.03 30.05 -12.01
CA SER A 139 -15.17 30.21 -13.47
C SER A 139 -14.31 29.24 -14.27
N VAL A 140 -14.71 28.96 -15.51
CA VAL A 140 -13.97 28.08 -16.44
C VAL A 140 -12.64 28.69 -16.90
N ASP A 141 -12.57 30.02 -16.94
CA ASP A 141 -11.38 30.78 -17.31
C ASP A 141 -10.51 31.18 -16.10
N SER A 142 -10.83 30.67 -14.90
CA SER A 142 -10.07 30.99 -13.70
C SER A 142 -8.61 30.53 -13.84
N LYS A 143 -7.70 31.40 -13.40
CA LYS A 143 -6.27 31.09 -13.26
C LYS A 143 -5.88 30.75 -11.83
N ASP A 144 -6.86 30.64 -10.94
CA ASP A 144 -6.63 30.35 -9.54
C ASP A 144 -6.06 28.95 -9.40
N ASP A 145 -5.12 28.79 -8.46
CA ASP A 145 -4.62 27.48 -8.11
C ASP A 145 -5.75 26.69 -7.43
N PRO A 146 -6.22 25.56 -8.00
CA PRO A 146 -7.23 24.72 -7.37
C PRO A 146 -6.72 24.08 -6.06
N GLN A 147 -5.43 24.17 -5.73
CA GLN A 147 -4.81 23.56 -4.54
C GLN A 147 -5.11 22.07 -4.49
N CYS A 148 -4.61 21.34 -5.50
CA CYS A 148 -4.80 19.91 -5.64
C CYS A 148 -4.10 19.16 -4.50
N MET A 149 -4.87 18.53 -3.62
CA MET A 149 -4.32 17.83 -2.46
C MET A 149 -4.06 16.35 -2.77
N TYR A 150 -5.08 15.66 -3.27
CA TYR A 150 -5.04 14.21 -3.48
C TYR A 150 -5.72 13.83 -4.78
N ARG A 151 -5.23 12.75 -5.40
CA ARG A 151 -5.75 12.20 -6.65
C ARG A 151 -5.59 10.69 -6.58
N ASN A 152 -6.63 9.92 -6.90
CA ASN A 152 -6.54 8.46 -6.92
C ASN A 152 -7.57 7.90 -7.91
N GLY A 153 -7.18 6.94 -8.75
CA GLY A 153 -8.08 6.33 -9.74
C GLY A 153 -8.21 4.82 -9.62
N GLY A 154 -7.86 4.26 -8.46
CA GLY A 154 -7.91 2.84 -8.17
C GLY A 154 -6.86 2.42 -7.15
N LEU A 155 -7.04 1.24 -6.59
CA LEU A 155 -6.07 0.60 -5.70
C LEU A 155 -5.07 -0.25 -6.48
N SER A 156 -5.50 -0.88 -7.56
CA SER A 156 -4.66 -1.70 -8.43
C SER A 156 -5.22 -1.77 -9.86
N LYS A 157 -4.54 -2.51 -10.75
CA LYS A 157 -5.07 -2.80 -12.10
C LYS A 157 -6.34 -3.66 -12.10
N TYR A 158 -6.63 -4.35 -10.99
CA TYR A 158 -7.80 -5.22 -10.85
C TYR A 158 -8.84 -4.68 -9.87
N ILE A 159 -8.46 -3.78 -8.97
CA ILE A 159 -9.41 -3.09 -8.08
C ILE A 159 -9.43 -1.62 -8.47
N LEU A 160 -10.47 -1.26 -9.21
CA LEU A 160 -10.57 0.06 -9.82
C LEU A 160 -11.11 1.13 -8.86
N SER A 161 -11.77 0.71 -7.78
CA SER A 161 -12.35 1.62 -6.80
C SER A 161 -11.29 2.54 -6.18
N PRO A 162 -11.47 3.86 -6.23
CA PRO A 162 -10.49 4.81 -5.71
C PRO A 162 -10.59 4.95 -4.19
N ARG A 163 -9.48 5.39 -3.59
CA ARG A 163 -9.37 5.65 -2.15
C ARG A 163 -8.45 6.83 -1.85
N ILE A 164 -8.83 7.66 -0.86
CA ILE A 164 -8.00 8.77 -0.36
C ILE A 164 -7.96 8.72 1.16
N THR A 165 -6.77 8.96 1.73
CA THR A 165 -6.61 9.32 3.14
C THR A 165 -6.18 10.78 3.26
N SER A 166 -6.84 11.56 4.11
CA SER A 166 -6.51 12.97 4.29
C SER A 166 -6.69 13.43 5.73
N VAL A 167 -5.91 14.45 6.10
CA VAL A 167 -6.18 15.28 7.29
C VAL A 167 -6.99 16.48 6.86
N ILE A 168 -8.15 16.66 7.49
CA ILE A 168 -9.11 17.72 7.22
C ILE A 168 -9.05 18.69 8.41
N TYR A 169 -8.63 19.93 8.18
CA TYR A 169 -8.40 20.94 9.22
C TYR A 169 -9.56 21.92 9.37
N PRO A 170 -10.01 22.26 10.59
CA PRO A 170 -11.17 23.14 10.84
C PRO A 170 -11.08 24.46 10.08
N LYS A 171 -12.24 24.94 9.58
CA LYS A 171 -12.38 26.21 8.83
C LYS A 171 -11.61 26.29 7.50
N THR A 172 -11.04 25.18 7.03
CA THR A 172 -10.48 25.07 5.68
C THR A 172 -11.51 24.39 4.80
N PRO A 173 -11.88 24.93 3.63
CA PRO A 173 -12.83 24.25 2.77
C PRO A 173 -12.16 23.07 2.05
N TYR A 174 -12.87 21.96 1.93
CA TYR A 174 -12.42 20.78 1.21
C TYR A 174 -13.49 20.30 0.24
N TYR A 175 -13.08 20.04 -1.00
CA TYR A 175 -13.99 19.64 -2.08
C TYR A 175 -13.51 18.33 -2.70
N LEU A 176 -14.32 17.30 -2.53
CA LEU A 176 -14.11 15.99 -3.15
C LEU A 176 -14.84 15.96 -4.49
N PHE A 177 -14.09 15.71 -5.55
CA PHE A 177 -14.63 15.47 -6.88
C PHE A 177 -14.57 13.99 -7.22
N ILE A 178 -15.74 13.41 -7.47
CA ILE A 178 -15.89 12.02 -7.87
C ILE A 178 -16.31 12.01 -9.32
N HIS A 179 -15.51 11.41 -10.19
CA HIS A 179 -15.65 11.64 -11.61
C HIS A 179 -15.30 10.43 -12.48
N SER A 180 -15.80 10.43 -13.72
CA SER A 180 -15.44 9.41 -14.69
C SER A 180 -14.09 9.72 -15.33
N LYS A 181 -13.38 8.68 -15.76
CA LYS A 181 -12.13 8.82 -16.49
C LYS A 181 -12.45 9.31 -17.89
N TYR A 182 -11.95 10.50 -18.24
CA TYR A 182 -12.04 11.11 -19.56
C TYR A 182 -13.44 11.23 -20.15
N ALA A 183 -14.40 11.63 -19.33
CA ALA A 183 -15.81 11.79 -19.72
C ALA A 183 -16.44 10.55 -20.40
N SER A 184 -15.85 9.36 -20.22
CA SER A 184 -16.26 8.12 -20.90
C SER A 184 -17.69 7.69 -20.60
N LYS A 185 -18.21 8.09 -19.44
CA LYS A 185 -19.59 7.84 -19.01
C LYS A 185 -20.07 8.90 -18.03
N THR A 186 -21.38 9.09 -17.98
CA THR A 186 -22.03 9.83 -16.90
C THR A 186 -21.92 9.06 -15.58
N ILE A 187 -22.05 9.75 -14.46
CA ILE A 187 -21.86 9.15 -13.13
C ILE A 187 -23.09 8.35 -12.73
N PRO A 188 -22.98 7.02 -12.52
CA PRO A 188 -24.07 6.21 -11.97
C PRO A 188 -24.28 6.53 -10.49
N SER A 189 -25.34 5.99 -9.87
CA SER A 189 -25.46 6.03 -8.41
C SER A 189 -24.33 5.25 -7.74
N PHE A 190 -23.85 5.73 -6.60
CA PHE A 190 -22.81 5.05 -5.82
C PHE A 190 -22.94 5.37 -4.32
N THR A 191 -22.32 4.53 -3.50
CA THR A 191 -22.20 4.79 -2.05
C THR A 191 -20.79 5.26 -1.73
N LEU A 192 -20.71 6.39 -1.02
CA LEU A 192 -19.50 6.96 -0.46
C LEU A 192 -19.38 6.56 1.02
N TYR A 193 -18.20 6.07 1.39
CA TYR A 193 -17.83 5.79 2.76
C TYR A 193 -16.76 6.78 3.21
N ILE A 194 -17.01 7.48 4.31
CA ILE A 194 -16.01 8.32 4.98
C ILE A 194 -15.85 7.78 6.40
N SER A 195 -14.64 7.41 6.79
CA SER A 195 -14.37 6.83 8.11
C SER A 195 -13.27 7.60 8.81
N ASP A 196 -13.36 7.80 10.12
CA ASP A 196 -12.21 8.30 10.89
C ASP A 196 -11.09 7.25 10.90
N ILE A 197 -9.85 7.70 10.83
CA ILE A 197 -8.68 6.84 10.88
C ILE A 197 -7.62 7.47 11.79
N SER A 198 -6.85 6.67 12.52
CA SER A 198 -5.67 7.21 13.20
C SER A 198 -4.56 7.51 12.20
N HIS A 199 -4.35 6.61 11.24
CA HIS A 199 -3.33 6.75 10.20
C HIS A 199 -3.61 5.85 8.99
N ALA A 200 -3.00 6.18 7.84
CA ALA A 200 -3.13 5.37 6.63
C ALA A 200 -2.52 3.97 6.82
N CYS A 201 -1.36 3.85 7.48
CA CYS A 201 -0.69 2.56 7.69
C CYS A 201 -1.58 1.48 8.31
N SER A 202 -2.47 1.83 9.24
CA SER A 202 -3.33 0.87 9.95
C SER A 202 -4.62 0.52 9.23
N THR A 203 -4.99 1.31 8.21
CA THR A 203 -6.28 1.21 7.53
C THR A 203 -6.14 0.98 6.03
N ASN A 204 -4.95 1.21 5.49
CA ASN A 204 -4.59 1.25 4.08
C ASN A 204 -3.24 0.56 3.80
N SER A 205 -2.89 -0.48 4.56
CA SER A 205 -1.69 -1.29 4.28
C SER A 205 -2.03 -2.56 3.51
N PHE A 206 -1.05 -3.01 2.73
CA PHE A 206 -1.03 -4.36 2.21
C PHE A 206 -0.43 -5.32 3.25
N ASP A 207 -1.26 -6.15 3.87
CA ASP A 207 -0.86 -7.32 4.65
C ASP A 207 0.00 -8.28 3.81
N LEU A 208 1.24 -8.48 4.22
CA LEU A 208 2.16 -9.41 3.59
C LEU A 208 2.25 -10.67 4.45
N GLU A 209 1.74 -11.77 3.93
CA GLU A 209 1.79 -13.04 4.62
C GLU A 209 3.23 -13.61 4.66
N LEU A 210 3.58 -14.16 5.82
CA LEU A 210 4.94 -14.68 6.09
C LEU A 210 5.31 -15.90 5.26
N ASN A 211 4.34 -16.75 4.95
CA ASN A 211 4.49 -17.89 4.05
C ASN A 211 4.97 -17.44 2.65
N VAL A 212 4.52 -16.28 2.15
CA VAL A 212 4.92 -15.73 0.85
C VAL A 212 6.33 -15.15 0.93
N ILE A 213 6.61 -14.35 1.96
CA ILE A 213 7.95 -13.75 2.18
C ILE A 213 9.03 -14.83 2.39
N GLY A 214 8.67 -15.94 3.04
CA GLY A 214 9.56 -17.04 3.35
C GLY A 214 9.82 -18.01 2.20
N THR A 215 9.16 -17.86 1.04
CA THR A 215 9.47 -18.65 -0.17
C THR A 215 10.78 -18.19 -0.82
N GLY A 216 11.39 -19.04 -1.66
CA GLY A 216 12.67 -18.73 -2.31
C GLY A 216 12.65 -17.46 -3.18
N ASP A 217 11.51 -17.15 -3.81
CA ASP A 217 11.35 -15.96 -4.66
C ASP A 217 10.78 -14.74 -3.89
N GLY A 218 10.29 -14.95 -2.66
CA GLY A 218 9.66 -13.93 -1.82
C GLY A 218 8.35 -13.37 -2.37
N TYR A 219 7.87 -12.29 -1.75
CA TYR A 219 6.78 -11.47 -2.27
C TYR A 219 7.27 -10.59 -3.41
N GLN A 220 6.47 -10.46 -4.47
CA GLN A 220 6.70 -9.56 -5.58
C GLN A 220 5.42 -8.82 -5.96
N GLY A 221 5.51 -7.51 -6.20
CA GLY A 221 4.37 -6.70 -6.60
C GLY A 221 4.76 -5.49 -7.46
N VAL A 222 3.83 -5.05 -8.32
CA VAL A 222 4.01 -3.88 -9.19
C VAL A 222 3.06 -2.77 -8.76
N PHE A 223 3.61 -1.59 -8.48
CA PHE A 223 2.91 -0.46 -7.86
C PHE A 223 2.97 0.78 -8.73
N GLU A 224 1.80 1.20 -9.22
CA GLU A 224 1.66 2.33 -10.15
C GLU A 224 1.36 3.62 -9.39
N LEU A 225 2.12 4.69 -9.63
CA LEU A 225 1.93 6.01 -8.99
C LEU A 225 0.50 6.55 -9.11
N ALA A 226 -0.25 6.15 -10.15
CA ALA A 226 -1.66 6.54 -10.32
C ALA A 226 -2.58 6.03 -9.20
N ASN A 227 -2.15 4.98 -8.49
CA ASN A 227 -2.88 4.33 -7.40
C ASN A 227 -2.31 4.66 -6.01
N ALA A 228 -1.21 5.42 -5.96
CA ALA A 228 -0.54 5.78 -4.72
C ALA A 228 -1.42 6.72 -3.87
N MET A 229 -1.27 6.62 -2.55
CA MET A 229 -1.89 7.54 -1.60
C MET A 229 -0.85 8.52 -1.07
N ALA A 230 -1.25 9.76 -0.79
CA ALA A 230 -0.37 10.67 -0.06
C ALA A 230 -0.46 10.40 1.44
N SER A 231 0.69 10.21 2.07
CA SER A 231 0.81 9.85 3.48
C SER A 231 2.13 10.37 4.06
N ARG A 232 2.28 10.26 5.38
CA ARG A 232 3.47 10.65 6.13
C ARG A 232 3.90 9.48 6.99
N SER A 233 5.17 9.44 7.38
CA SER A 233 5.66 8.45 8.33
C SER A 233 6.48 9.13 9.42
N ILE A 234 6.71 8.44 10.53
CA ILE A 234 7.60 8.91 11.58
C ILE A 234 9.06 9.01 11.10
N CYS A 235 9.42 8.25 10.07
CA CYS A 235 10.71 8.34 9.40
C CYS A 235 10.81 9.60 8.52
N THR A 236 9.73 9.92 7.80
CA THR A 236 9.65 11.00 6.83
C THR A 236 8.41 11.86 7.07
N PRO A 237 8.55 13.01 7.79
CA PRO A 237 7.41 13.85 8.16
C PRO A 237 6.76 14.60 7.00
N SER A 238 7.42 14.68 5.84
CA SER A 238 6.86 15.29 4.63
C SER A 238 5.77 14.41 4.03
N LEU A 239 4.80 15.05 3.37
CA LEU A 239 3.71 14.35 2.70
C LEU A 239 4.22 13.81 1.37
N ASN A 240 4.35 12.49 1.25
CA ASN A 240 4.81 11.82 0.04
C ASN A 240 3.76 10.84 -0.48
N LYS A 241 3.81 10.54 -1.78
CA LYS A 241 2.94 9.57 -2.44
C LYS A 241 3.54 8.18 -2.25
N GLY A 242 2.74 7.17 -1.92
CA GLY A 242 3.26 5.84 -1.72
C GLY A 242 2.23 4.77 -1.39
N PHE A 243 2.74 3.63 -0.92
CA PHE A 243 1.99 2.45 -0.55
C PHE A 243 2.47 1.92 0.80
N TRP A 244 1.52 1.57 1.66
CA TRP A 244 1.80 0.98 2.96
C TRP A 244 1.72 -0.53 2.89
N PHE A 245 2.58 -1.23 3.63
CA PHE A 245 2.55 -2.68 3.79
C PHE A 245 2.65 -3.02 5.27
N LYS A 246 1.96 -4.07 5.71
CA LYS A 246 2.01 -4.61 7.06
C LYS A 246 2.77 -5.94 7.02
N ILE A 247 3.77 -6.08 7.88
CA ILE A 247 4.62 -7.26 7.97
C ILE A 247 4.63 -7.74 9.42
N GLU A 248 4.30 -9.01 9.63
CA GLU A 248 4.39 -9.64 10.95
C GLU A 248 5.85 -9.92 11.33
N GLY A 249 6.17 -9.76 12.61
CA GLY A 249 7.50 -10.00 13.14
C GLY A 249 7.86 -11.49 13.27
N THR A 250 9.04 -11.93 12.79
CA THR A 250 9.39 -13.36 12.71
C THR A 250 10.81 -13.77 13.08
N GLU A 251 11.62 -12.90 13.70
CA GLU A 251 13.05 -13.16 13.96
C GLU A 251 13.88 -13.44 12.68
N GLN A 252 13.43 -12.92 11.53
CA GLN A 252 14.06 -13.09 10.24
C GLN A 252 14.77 -11.81 9.78
N THR A 253 15.69 -11.96 8.82
CA THR A 253 16.25 -10.81 8.10
C THR A 253 15.54 -10.68 6.76
N LEU A 254 14.97 -9.52 6.49
CA LEU A 254 14.28 -9.22 5.24
C LEU A 254 15.20 -8.47 4.28
N ASP A 255 15.14 -8.82 3.00
CA ASP A 255 15.66 -8.04 1.89
C ASP A 255 14.49 -7.42 1.13
N ILE A 256 14.31 -6.12 1.30
CA ILE A 256 13.26 -5.30 0.69
C ILE A 256 13.90 -4.50 -0.43
N SER A 257 13.56 -4.81 -1.68
CA SER A 257 14.24 -4.29 -2.85
C SER A 257 13.27 -3.66 -3.84
N THR A 258 13.69 -2.54 -4.42
CA THR A 258 13.02 -1.92 -5.58
C THR A 258 13.89 -1.92 -6.84
N CYS A 259 15.02 -2.65 -6.80
CA CYS A 259 16.08 -2.58 -7.81
C CYS A 259 15.66 -3.02 -9.22
N ASP A 260 14.61 -3.82 -9.34
CA ASP A 260 14.08 -4.29 -10.62
C ASP A 260 13.13 -3.28 -11.28
N SER A 261 13.02 -2.07 -10.74
CA SER A 261 12.18 -0.98 -11.26
C SER A 261 12.90 -0.15 -12.33
N GLY A 262 12.15 0.71 -13.03
CA GLY A 262 12.74 1.82 -13.80
C GLY A 262 13.48 2.81 -12.90
N ALA A 263 14.26 3.73 -13.48
CA ALA A 263 15.07 4.72 -12.74
C ALA A 263 14.21 5.83 -12.11
N PHE A 264 13.43 5.48 -11.08
CA PHE A 264 12.57 6.38 -10.31
C PHE A 264 13.19 6.67 -8.94
N ASP A 265 12.89 7.85 -8.39
CA ASP A 265 13.28 8.19 -7.02
C ASP A 265 12.32 7.56 -6.00
N VAL A 266 12.84 6.63 -5.19
CA VAL A 266 12.07 5.79 -4.29
C VAL A 266 12.68 5.78 -2.89
N THR A 267 11.84 5.91 -1.87
CA THR A 267 12.24 5.77 -0.46
C THR A 267 11.52 4.60 0.19
N LEU A 268 12.24 3.76 0.92
CA LEU A 268 11.71 2.71 1.78
C LEU A 268 11.85 3.15 3.25
N ASP A 269 10.72 3.35 3.92
CA ASP A 269 10.67 3.57 5.37
C ASP A 269 10.10 2.32 6.05
N LEU A 270 10.86 1.72 6.97
CA LEU A 270 10.39 0.66 7.83
C LEU A 270 10.14 1.19 9.23
N ILE A 271 8.89 1.05 9.68
CA ILE A 271 8.39 1.52 10.97
C ILE A 271 8.12 0.29 11.83
N GLU A 272 8.57 0.31 13.08
CA GLU A 272 8.23 -0.71 14.07
C GLU A 272 7.17 -0.19 15.04
N VAL A 273 6.24 -1.08 15.41
CA VAL A 273 5.13 -0.83 16.33
C VAL A 273 5.02 -1.97 17.31
N LYS A 274 4.95 -1.65 18.60
CA LYS A 274 4.62 -2.61 19.65
C LYS A 274 3.13 -2.55 19.97
N LEU A 275 2.39 -3.64 19.74
CA LEU A 275 0.93 -3.67 19.89
C LEU A 275 0.46 -3.23 21.29
N SER A 276 1.18 -3.62 22.34
CA SER A 276 0.85 -3.24 23.72
C SER A 276 0.82 -1.74 23.96
N ASP A 277 1.62 -0.98 23.22
CA ASP A 277 1.73 0.48 23.40
C ASP A 277 0.49 1.20 22.84
N TYR A 278 -0.32 0.50 22.04
CA TYR A 278 -1.62 0.93 21.52
C TYR A 278 -2.79 0.22 22.23
N GLY A 279 -2.53 -0.51 23.31
CA GLY A 279 -3.55 -1.31 24.01
C GLY A 279 -4.04 -2.53 23.21
N LEU A 280 -3.27 -2.96 22.21
CA LEU A 280 -3.56 -4.11 21.36
C LEU A 280 -2.74 -5.33 21.77
N ASN A 281 -3.13 -6.51 21.29
CA ASN A 281 -2.40 -7.76 21.48
C ASN A 281 -2.38 -8.58 20.17
N ASN A 282 -1.71 -9.73 20.17
CA ASN A 282 -1.54 -10.57 18.97
C ASN A 282 -2.84 -11.18 18.42
N THR A 283 -3.96 -11.07 19.15
CA THR A 283 -5.30 -11.50 18.69
C THR A 283 -6.17 -10.33 18.22
N SER A 284 -5.68 -9.09 18.34
CA SER A 284 -6.39 -7.90 17.89
C SER A 284 -6.48 -7.88 16.36
N THR A 285 -7.70 -7.93 15.84
CA THR A 285 -7.99 -7.83 14.41
C THR A 285 -8.19 -6.38 13.95
N ASP A 286 -8.61 -5.50 14.86
CA ASP A 286 -8.73 -4.07 14.61
C ASP A 286 -7.44 -3.35 15.01
N LEU A 287 -6.72 -2.87 14.00
CA LEU A 287 -5.47 -2.12 14.14
C LEU A 287 -5.67 -0.60 13.98
N SER A 288 -6.91 -0.13 13.86
CA SER A 288 -7.24 1.27 13.52
C SER A 288 -6.66 2.31 14.48
N SER A 289 -6.30 1.93 15.71
CA SER A 289 -5.66 2.80 16.70
C SER A 289 -4.19 3.13 16.38
N ILE A 290 -3.52 2.34 15.53
CA ILE A 290 -2.10 2.54 15.23
C ILE A 290 -1.90 3.80 14.38
N ASP A 291 -0.96 4.65 14.82
CA ASP A 291 -0.47 5.82 14.10
C ASP A 291 1.03 5.67 13.79
N CYS A 292 1.37 5.60 12.51
CA CYS A 292 2.77 5.44 12.05
C CYS A 292 3.48 6.77 11.78
N ASN A 293 2.85 7.92 12.07
CA ASN A 293 3.44 9.24 11.91
C ASN A 293 3.93 9.86 13.23
N SER A 294 3.64 9.24 14.37
CA SER A 294 4.05 9.73 15.69
C SER A 294 4.34 8.58 16.65
N ALA A 295 5.02 8.89 17.76
CA ALA A 295 5.15 7.95 18.87
C ALA A 295 3.76 7.43 19.32
N PRO A 296 3.65 6.17 19.77
CA PRO A 296 4.75 5.27 20.13
C PRO A 296 5.39 4.46 18.99
N ALA A 297 4.94 4.62 17.73
CA ALA A 297 5.66 4.06 16.58
C ALA A 297 7.11 4.56 16.54
N LYS A 298 8.02 3.78 15.93
CA LYS A 298 9.42 4.16 15.78
C LYS A 298 9.90 3.92 14.36
N CYS A 299 10.70 4.85 13.85
CA CYS A 299 11.42 4.62 12.60
C CYS A 299 12.54 3.61 12.85
N LEU A 300 12.43 2.42 12.27
CA LEU A 300 13.48 1.41 12.36
C LEU A 300 14.57 1.68 11.31
N ALA A 301 14.18 1.97 10.07
CA ALA A 301 15.11 2.25 9.00
C ALA A 301 14.50 3.09 7.87
N THR A 302 15.34 3.90 7.22
CA THR A 302 15.03 4.58 5.96
C THR A 302 16.14 4.29 4.94
N ARG A 303 15.76 4.01 3.70
CA ARG A 303 16.68 3.84 2.57
C ARG A 303 16.15 4.52 1.32
N THR A 304 17.05 5.24 0.65
CA THR A 304 16.82 5.93 -0.64
C THR A 304 17.78 5.43 -1.73
N SER A 305 18.60 4.42 -1.41
CA SER A 305 19.63 3.85 -2.29
C SER A 305 19.88 2.39 -1.91
N GLY A 306 20.73 1.68 -2.66
CA GLY A 306 21.12 0.30 -2.38
C GLY A 306 21.08 -0.65 -3.59
N CYS A 307 20.74 -0.13 -4.77
CA CYS A 307 20.60 -0.90 -6.01
C CYS A 307 21.77 -0.74 -7.00
N GLY A 308 22.96 -0.35 -6.51
CA GLY A 308 24.16 -0.11 -7.33
C GLY A 308 24.58 1.36 -7.37
N GLU A 309 25.73 1.62 -7.99
CA GLU A 309 26.26 2.97 -8.20
C GLU A 309 25.31 3.77 -9.13
N ASP A 310 25.01 5.02 -8.76
CA ASP A 310 24.09 5.93 -9.45
C ASP A 310 22.59 5.54 -9.50
N SER A 311 22.17 4.48 -8.82
CA SER A 311 20.76 4.11 -8.73
C SER A 311 19.99 4.96 -7.72
N ARG A 312 18.84 5.50 -8.14
CA ARG A 312 17.86 6.19 -7.27
C ARG A 312 16.87 5.24 -6.60
N LEU A 313 17.05 3.94 -6.83
CA LEU A 313 16.22 2.88 -6.27
C LEU A 313 16.77 2.45 -4.91
N ALA A 314 15.85 2.09 -4.02
CA ALA A 314 16.16 1.73 -2.66
C ALA A 314 16.18 0.21 -2.45
N ARG A 315 17.16 -0.24 -1.67
CA ARG A 315 17.21 -1.59 -1.10
C ARG A 315 17.47 -1.50 0.40
N LEU A 316 16.69 -2.22 1.18
CA LEU A 316 16.75 -2.26 2.63
C LEU A 316 16.90 -3.71 3.09
N ILE A 317 18.02 -4.01 3.75
CA ILE A 317 18.22 -5.27 4.47
C ILE A 317 18.06 -5.00 5.96
N GLN A 318 17.07 -5.62 6.59
CA GLN A 318 16.72 -5.33 7.98
C GLN A 318 16.24 -6.58 8.72
N ARG A 319 16.79 -6.79 9.92
CA ARG A 319 16.30 -7.81 10.84
C ARG A 319 15.05 -7.32 11.56
N ILE A 320 14.05 -8.18 11.62
CA ILE A 320 12.81 -7.98 12.36
C ILE A 320 12.69 -9.02 13.48
N ASP A 321 11.99 -8.68 14.55
CA ASP A 321 11.78 -9.54 15.71
C ASP A 321 10.30 -9.87 15.90
N SER A 322 10.01 -10.92 16.65
CA SER A 322 8.65 -11.44 16.88
C SER A 322 7.79 -10.62 17.85
N LYS A 323 8.36 -9.57 18.48
CA LYS A 323 7.66 -8.76 19.49
C LYS A 323 7.02 -7.52 18.89
N HIS A 324 7.34 -7.19 17.64
CA HIS A 324 6.85 -6.01 16.95
C HIS A 324 6.07 -6.36 15.68
N LEU A 325 5.15 -5.47 15.35
CA LEU A 325 4.51 -5.39 14.04
C LEU A 325 5.25 -4.33 13.23
N TYR A 326 5.47 -4.59 11.95
CA TYR A 326 6.19 -3.67 11.07
C TYR A 326 5.28 -3.09 10.01
N PHE A 327 5.46 -1.81 9.72
CA PHE A 327 4.84 -1.13 8.58
C PHE A 327 5.93 -0.62 7.65
N LEU A 328 5.89 -1.04 6.38
CA LEU A 328 6.74 -0.51 5.34
C LEU A 328 5.98 0.55 4.56
N PHE A 329 6.56 1.73 4.38
CA PHE A 329 6.06 2.75 3.47
C PHE A 329 6.99 2.86 2.26
N LEU A 330 6.50 2.39 1.11
CA LEU A 330 7.13 2.58 -0.18
C LEU A 330 6.72 3.95 -0.73
N GLN A 331 7.64 4.90 -0.71
CA GLN A 331 7.42 6.26 -1.20
C GLN A 331 7.94 6.39 -2.62
N ILE A 332 7.18 7.10 -3.46
CA ILE A 332 7.52 7.39 -4.84
C ILE A 332 7.64 8.91 -4.97
N ASN A 333 8.86 9.39 -5.19
CA ASN A 333 9.20 10.81 -5.27
C ASN A 333 9.12 11.31 -6.72
N GLU A 334 8.09 10.87 -7.46
CA GLU A 334 7.86 11.20 -8.86
C GLU A 334 6.54 11.96 -9.04
N GLU A 335 6.49 12.90 -9.99
CA GLU A 335 5.32 13.77 -10.13
C GLU A 335 4.33 13.30 -11.20
N TYR A 336 4.79 12.64 -12.28
CA TYR A 336 3.95 12.36 -13.44
C TYR A 336 3.50 10.91 -13.53
N ALA A 337 4.45 9.98 -13.64
CA ALA A 337 4.19 8.55 -13.76
C ALA A 337 5.38 7.75 -13.23
N ALA A 338 5.10 6.65 -12.55
CA ALA A 338 6.10 5.69 -12.12
C ALA A 338 5.43 4.33 -11.89
N SER A 339 6.18 3.27 -12.17
CA SER A 339 5.80 1.88 -11.92
C SER A 339 6.95 1.22 -11.16
N ILE A 340 6.69 0.84 -9.91
CA ILE A 340 7.71 0.33 -8.99
C ILE A 340 7.49 -1.16 -8.77
N ASN A 341 8.52 -1.95 -9.07
CA ASN A 341 8.61 -3.35 -8.71
C ASN A 341 9.16 -3.45 -7.29
N LEU A 342 8.38 -4.00 -6.37
CA LEU A 342 8.77 -4.24 -4.98
C LEU A 342 8.92 -5.75 -4.75
N THR A 343 10.10 -6.15 -4.25
CA THR A 343 10.40 -7.51 -3.86
C THR A 343 10.73 -7.55 -2.37
N ILE A 344 10.13 -8.48 -1.62
CA ILE A 344 10.38 -8.67 -0.18
C ILE A 344 10.60 -10.15 0.08
N LYS A 345 11.81 -10.53 0.49
CA LYS A 345 12.15 -11.92 0.77
C LYS A 345 12.91 -12.09 2.08
N SER A 346 12.75 -13.25 2.70
CA SER A 346 13.60 -13.67 3.82
C SER A 346 14.98 -14.07 3.32
N ILE A 347 16.03 -13.56 3.97
CA ILE A 347 17.42 -13.91 3.68
C ILE A 347 18.13 -14.35 4.97
N CYS A 348 19.30 -14.96 4.79
CA CYS A 348 20.14 -15.42 5.90
C CYS A 348 19.38 -16.34 6.88
N PRO A 349 18.85 -17.48 6.39
CA PRO A 349 18.02 -18.38 7.19
C PRO A 349 18.77 -18.82 8.47
N GLY A 350 18.04 -18.90 9.58
CA GLY A 350 18.61 -19.32 10.86
C GLY A 350 19.74 -18.43 11.38
N ASP A 351 19.76 -17.15 11.02
CA ASP A 351 20.77 -16.17 11.44
C ASP A 351 22.19 -16.60 11.02
N CYS A 352 22.33 -17.01 9.76
CA CYS A 352 23.57 -17.57 9.22
C CYS A 352 24.08 -18.77 10.05
N GLY A 353 23.17 -19.59 10.59
CA GLY A 353 23.51 -20.73 11.44
C GLY A 353 24.05 -20.35 12.82
N LYS A 354 23.82 -19.12 13.29
CA LYS A 354 24.38 -18.54 14.52
C LYS A 354 25.92 -18.42 14.52
N ARG A 355 26.55 -18.61 13.36
CA ARG A 355 28.01 -18.65 13.16
C ARG A 355 28.48 -17.72 12.03
N GLY A 356 27.59 -16.88 11.54
CA GLY A 356 27.89 -15.81 10.59
C GLY A 356 27.09 -14.56 10.92
N ILE A 357 27.33 -13.51 10.14
CA ILE A 357 26.62 -12.23 10.20
C ILE A 357 25.91 -12.04 8.87
N CYS A 358 24.61 -11.73 8.90
CA CYS A 358 23.91 -11.35 7.68
C CYS A 358 24.35 -9.95 7.25
N SER A 359 25.06 -9.88 6.13
CA SER A 359 25.60 -8.62 5.61
C SER A 359 24.48 -7.72 5.11
N THR A 360 24.41 -6.50 5.64
CA THR A 360 23.40 -5.51 5.24
C THR A 360 23.68 -4.86 3.88
N SER A 361 24.84 -5.12 3.29
CA SER A 361 25.22 -4.63 1.95
C SER A 361 24.98 -5.68 0.87
N SER A 362 25.44 -6.92 1.08
CA SER A 362 25.31 -7.99 0.10
C SER A 362 23.98 -8.77 0.23
N GLY A 363 23.40 -8.82 1.43
CA GLY A 363 22.27 -9.69 1.75
C GLY A 363 22.68 -11.16 1.85
N GLN A 364 23.97 -11.43 2.05
CA GLN A 364 24.54 -12.76 2.19
C GLN A 364 25.14 -12.96 3.58
N CYS A 365 25.29 -14.22 3.98
CA CYS A 365 25.95 -14.57 5.23
C CYS A 365 27.47 -14.47 5.10
N GLU A 366 28.06 -13.65 5.95
CA GLU A 366 29.51 -13.55 6.14
C GLU A 366 29.90 -14.44 7.33
N CYS A 367 30.59 -15.55 7.06
CA CYS A 367 30.94 -16.53 8.08
C CYS A 367 32.12 -16.10 8.93
N ILE A 368 32.06 -16.42 10.24
CA ILE A 368 33.18 -16.21 11.16
C ILE A 368 34.34 -17.14 10.74
N THR A 369 35.59 -16.71 10.97
CA THR A 369 36.80 -17.48 10.65
C THR A 369 36.69 -18.95 11.05
N GLY A 370 36.92 -19.85 10.08
CA GLY A 370 36.85 -21.31 10.26
C GLY A 370 35.51 -21.94 9.84
N TYR A 371 34.50 -21.13 9.50
CA TYR A 371 33.24 -21.57 8.93
C TYR A 371 33.15 -21.18 7.45
N ASN A 372 32.52 -22.02 6.64
CA ASN A 372 32.24 -21.78 5.24
C ASN A 372 30.74 -21.68 4.97
N LEU A 373 30.41 -20.91 3.93
CA LEU A 373 29.03 -20.70 3.51
C LEU A 373 28.57 -21.87 2.63
N VAL A 374 27.59 -22.64 3.11
CA VAL A 374 26.95 -23.73 2.37
C VAL A 374 25.45 -23.55 2.47
N ASP A 375 24.75 -23.55 1.32
CA ASP A 375 23.30 -23.33 1.21
C ASP A 375 22.76 -22.12 2.01
N GLY A 376 23.54 -21.04 2.04
CA GLY A 376 23.16 -19.79 2.71
C GLY A 376 23.34 -19.80 4.25
N ILE A 377 23.96 -20.82 4.81
CA ILE A 377 24.23 -20.97 6.25
C ILE A 377 25.74 -21.16 6.48
N CYS A 378 26.27 -20.64 7.58
CA CYS A 378 27.66 -20.86 7.96
C CYS A 378 27.82 -22.17 8.72
N THR A 379 28.58 -23.09 8.12
CA THR A 379 28.85 -24.44 8.64
C THR A 379 30.35 -24.69 8.72
N LEU A 380 30.75 -25.69 9.51
CA LEU A 380 32.13 -26.16 9.55
C LEU A 380 32.45 -26.94 8.25
N CYS A 381 31.46 -27.63 7.70
CA CYS A 381 31.60 -28.47 6.52
C CYS A 381 32.10 -27.67 5.31
N GLY A 382 33.11 -28.22 4.65
CA GLY A 382 33.75 -27.59 3.51
C GLY A 382 34.90 -26.67 3.90
N ASN A 383 35.28 -26.56 5.18
CA ASN A 383 36.41 -25.73 5.65
C ASN A 383 37.79 -26.39 5.44
N GLY A 384 37.83 -27.60 4.88
CA GLY A 384 39.04 -28.34 4.58
C GLY A 384 39.60 -29.08 5.80
N LYS A 385 38.76 -29.32 6.82
CA LYS A 385 39.11 -30.07 8.03
C LYS A 385 37.92 -30.92 8.46
N LEU A 386 38.20 -32.15 8.88
CA LEU A 386 37.17 -33.02 9.47
C LEU A 386 36.92 -32.58 10.92
N ASP A 387 35.83 -31.87 11.15
CA ASP A 387 35.45 -31.35 12.45
C ASP A 387 34.64 -32.36 13.29
N LYS A 388 34.54 -32.13 14.60
CA LYS A 388 34.13 -33.12 15.62
C LYS A 388 32.68 -33.65 15.50
N ASP A 389 31.85 -33.07 14.64
CA ASP A 389 30.44 -33.46 14.45
C ASP A 389 30.08 -33.56 12.96
N GLU A 390 31.10 -33.81 12.12
CA GLU A 390 30.96 -33.96 10.68
C GLU A 390 31.40 -35.36 10.26
N ASP A 391 30.53 -36.07 9.56
CA ASP A 391 30.85 -37.40 9.05
C ASP A 391 31.90 -37.32 7.93
N CYS A 392 31.90 -36.20 7.17
CA CYS A 392 32.85 -35.96 6.10
C CYS A 392 32.95 -34.46 5.72
N ASP A 393 34.07 -34.07 5.09
CA ASP A 393 34.28 -32.75 4.46
C ASP A 393 34.73 -32.94 3.00
N PRO A 394 33.96 -32.47 2.00
CA PRO A 394 34.24 -32.67 0.58
C PRO A 394 35.38 -31.80 0.03
N THR A 395 35.93 -30.84 0.78
CA THR A 395 37.02 -29.97 0.33
C THR A 395 38.41 -30.46 0.77
N ILE A 396 38.50 -31.57 1.50
CA ILE A 396 39.76 -32.24 1.84
C ILE A 396 40.28 -33.04 0.63
N GLU A 397 41.44 -32.63 0.08
CA GLU A 397 42.10 -33.37 -1.01
C GLU A 397 42.38 -34.84 -0.63
N GLY A 398 41.87 -35.77 -1.45
CA GLY A 398 42.07 -37.21 -1.30
C GLY A 398 41.02 -37.94 -0.44
N ASN A 399 40.02 -37.21 0.08
CA ASN A 399 38.92 -37.82 0.83
C ASN A 399 37.89 -38.44 -0.14
N ASN A 400 38.04 -39.74 -0.42
CA ASN A 400 37.18 -40.50 -1.34
C ASN A 400 36.11 -41.27 -0.55
N ASP A 401 35.42 -40.58 0.37
CA ASP A 401 34.32 -41.17 1.13
C ASP A 401 33.06 -41.17 0.26
N THR A 402 32.52 -42.36 -0.02
CA THR A 402 31.26 -42.57 -0.74
C THR A 402 30.04 -41.90 -0.08
N GLN A 403 30.14 -41.45 1.18
CA GLN A 403 29.11 -40.66 1.84
C GLN A 403 29.22 -39.15 1.54
N CYS A 404 30.36 -38.70 1.02
CA CYS A 404 30.65 -37.29 0.72
C CYS A 404 30.57 -36.94 -0.77
N THR A 405 30.15 -37.89 -1.62
CA THR A 405 30.22 -37.75 -3.08
C THR A 405 29.18 -36.82 -3.70
N ASP A 406 28.23 -36.29 -2.92
CA ASP A 406 27.29 -35.27 -3.40
C ASP A 406 27.13 -34.16 -2.34
N PHE A 407 27.50 -32.93 -2.71
CA PHE A 407 27.28 -31.71 -1.91
C PHE A 407 25.82 -31.54 -1.45
N GLN A 408 24.86 -32.21 -2.11
CA GLN A 408 23.43 -32.17 -1.79
C GLN A 408 22.99 -33.16 -0.67
N HIS A 409 23.78 -34.20 -0.36
CA HIS A 409 23.34 -35.26 0.55
C HIS A 409 23.60 -34.97 2.03
N VAL A 410 24.68 -34.24 2.36
CA VAL A 410 25.06 -33.93 3.75
C VAL A 410 24.06 -33.00 4.45
N VAL A 411 23.31 -32.20 3.68
CA VAL A 411 22.30 -31.26 4.22
C VAL A 411 20.91 -31.91 4.37
N MET A 412 20.60 -32.93 3.55
CA MET A 412 19.30 -33.60 3.59
C MET A 412 19.08 -34.48 4.83
N ASP A 413 20.13 -35.14 5.35
CA ASP A 413 19.99 -36.01 6.53
C ASP A 413 19.71 -35.24 7.83
N LYS A 414 20.12 -33.96 7.92
CA LYS A 414 19.75 -33.08 9.05
C LYS A 414 18.35 -32.46 8.91
N LEU A 415 17.85 -32.27 7.69
CA LEU A 415 16.47 -31.82 7.43
C LEU A 415 15.43 -32.94 7.60
N MET A 416 15.76 -34.20 7.27
CA MET A 416 14.87 -35.34 7.52
C MET A 416 14.67 -35.62 9.02
N ASN A 417 15.67 -35.36 9.86
CA ASN A 417 15.52 -35.48 11.32
C ASN A 417 14.60 -34.41 11.94
N LEU A 418 14.38 -33.27 11.28
CA LEU A 418 13.37 -32.29 11.71
C LEU A 418 11.95 -32.65 11.24
N LYS A 419 11.83 -33.32 10.09
CA LYS A 419 10.54 -33.81 9.57
C LYS A 419 9.99 -34.97 10.40
N ASN A 420 10.85 -35.88 10.85
CA ASN A 420 10.45 -36.99 11.73
C ASN A 420 10.02 -36.53 13.14
N VAL A 421 10.50 -35.36 13.61
CA VAL A 421 10.04 -34.78 14.89
C VAL A 421 8.68 -34.07 14.76
N MET A 422 8.27 -33.70 13.54
CA MET A 422 6.95 -33.12 13.27
C MET A 422 5.87 -34.15 12.93
N GLU A 423 6.24 -35.37 12.51
CA GLU A 423 5.29 -36.46 12.23
C GLU A 423 4.83 -37.23 13.50
N ASP A 424 5.49 -37.02 14.66
CA ASP A 424 5.13 -37.65 15.94
C ASP A 424 4.07 -36.88 16.77
N MET A 425 3.45 -35.83 16.21
CA MET A 425 2.24 -35.23 16.79
C MET A 425 0.98 -35.80 16.14
N ASP A 426 0.47 -36.87 16.74
CA ASP A 426 -0.83 -37.49 16.43
C ASP A 426 -1.97 -36.44 16.40
N VAL A 427 -2.33 -35.98 15.19
CA VAL A 427 -3.62 -35.34 14.94
C VAL A 427 -4.56 -36.40 14.37
N ILE A 428 -5.42 -36.93 15.24
CA ILE A 428 -6.57 -37.74 14.85
C ILE A 428 -7.54 -36.84 14.08
N ILE A 429 -7.60 -36.98 12.75
CA ILE A 429 -8.69 -36.45 11.93
C ILE A 429 -9.73 -37.56 11.76
N VAL A 430 -10.86 -37.43 12.45
CA VAL A 430 -12.07 -38.21 12.19
C VAL A 430 -12.81 -37.55 11.03
N TYR A 431 -13.01 -38.27 9.93
CA TYR A 431 -13.92 -37.90 8.86
C TYR A 431 -15.37 -38.21 9.27
N VAL A 432 -16.24 -37.18 9.26
CA VAL A 432 -17.70 -37.31 9.05
C VAL A 432 -18.12 -36.26 8.05
#